data_AF-A0A2V9WRX8-F1
#
_entry.id   AF-A0A2V9WRX8-F1
#
_cell.length_a   1.000
_cell.length_b   1.000
_cell.length_c   1.000
_cell.angle_alpha   90.00
_cell.angle_beta   90.00
_cell.angle_gamma   90.00
#
_symmetry.space_group_name_H-M   'P 1'
#
loop_
_entity.id
_entity.type
_entity.pdbx_description
1 polymer ?
#
loop_
_entity_poly.entity_id
_entity_poly.type
_entity_poly.pdbx_seq_one_letter_code
_entity_poly.pdbx_strand_id
1 'polypeptide(L)'
;MVFRYNVVRHTVNAIGIAATKATTCVGENGNGTGSCNFLSGPIYNVYIHDNVLEDISEPTYDGSCCTGGTLWGIGTDQSSNWPHDITIEHNTGIPVGSGIANVLATPPQVINNFVFRNNLVGSGDYGFRGIPIGGGNKGCAGPGGAVAALDRCFDNTWAFSNNAIVQNSRKPTPGGDPYPKTPHCGTLKSCSQFFAKNWKAVGFVNFNEGNGGDYHLQSASPYRKAGTDGKDIGANIDALNAAIADVAR
;
A
#
# COMPACT_ATOMS: atom_id res chain seq x y z
N MET A 1 14.40 -6.23 4.29
CA MET A 1 14.19 -4.89 4.88
C MET A 1 13.03 -4.96 5.86
N VAL A 2 13.12 -4.32 7.04
CA VAL A 2 11.98 -4.12 7.94
C VAL A 2 11.73 -2.62 8.08
N PHE A 3 10.50 -2.17 7.84
CA PHE A 3 10.07 -0.78 8.01
C PHE A 3 8.89 -0.74 8.99
N ARG A 4 9.15 -0.24 10.21
CA ARG A 4 8.17 -0.25 11.30
C ARG A 4 8.29 0.92 12.23
N TYR A 5 7.18 1.24 12.91
CA TYR A 5 7.08 2.32 13.89
C TYR A 5 7.43 3.69 13.32
N ASN A 6 6.88 4.03 12.16
CA ASN A 6 7.01 5.34 11.54
C ASN A 6 5.66 6.04 11.41
N VAL A 7 5.71 7.37 11.45
CA VAL A 7 4.62 8.23 10.98
C VAL A 7 5.07 8.87 9.68
N VAL A 8 4.37 8.56 8.59
CA VAL A 8 4.55 9.21 7.27
C VAL A 8 3.36 10.12 7.04
N ARG A 9 3.62 11.40 6.78
CA ARG A 9 2.56 12.41 6.66
C ARG A 9 2.95 13.63 5.85
N HIS A 10 1.94 14.39 5.45
CA HIS A 10 2.06 15.62 4.66
C HIS A 10 2.73 15.39 3.30
N THR A 11 2.41 14.27 2.68
CA THR A 11 2.95 13.87 1.38
C THR A 11 1.84 13.42 0.45
N VAL A 12 2.12 13.44 -0.84
CA VAL A 12 1.14 12.96 -1.83
C VAL A 12 1.06 11.44 -1.91
N ASN A 13 2.16 10.73 -1.71
CA ASN A 13 2.22 9.27 -1.65
C ASN A 13 3.04 8.89 -0.41
N ALA A 14 2.81 7.70 0.15
CA ALA A 14 3.51 7.28 1.36
C ALA A 14 4.79 6.46 1.06
N ILE A 15 4.66 5.20 0.66
CA ILE A 15 5.80 4.28 0.53
C ILE A 15 5.94 3.74 -0.89
N GLY A 16 7.14 3.85 -1.47
CA GLY A 16 7.51 3.21 -2.72
C GLY A 16 8.36 1.96 -2.49
N ILE A 17 7.99 0.84 -3.13
CA ILE A 17 8.73 -0.43 -3.14
C ILE A 17 9.05 -0.71 -4.61
N ALA A 18 10.25 -0.33 -5.04
CA ALA A 18 10.62 -0.45 -6.44
C ALA A 18 12.04 -0.95 -6.64
N ALA A 19 12.23 -1.70 -7.73
CA ALA A 19 13.53 -1.98 -8.30
C ALA A 19 13.58 -1.25 -9.65
N THR A 20 14.50 -0.30 -9.85
CA THR A 20 14.61 0.44 -11.12
C THR A 20 15.98 0.29 -11.75
N LYS A 21 16.10 0.55 -13.05
CA LYS A 21 17.42 0.59 -13.70
C LYS A 21 18.33 1.62 -13.02
N ALA A 22 19.59 1.25 -12.80
CA ALA A 22 20.62 2.20 -12.41
C ALA A 22 21.00 3.05 -13.62
N THR A 23 20.90 4.38 -13.47
CA THR A 23 21.22 5.37 -14.51
C THR A 23 22.60 6.00 -14.35
N THR A 24 23.40 5.53 -13.40
CA THR A 24 24.76 5.99 -13.11
C THR A 24 25.76 4.84 -13.20
N CYS A 25 26.88 5.10 -13.85
CA CYS A 25 28.08 4.27 -13.85
C CYS A 25 29.28 5.08 -13.39
N VAL A 26 30.34 4.39 -12.94
CA VAL A 26 31.64 5.03 -12.74
C VAL A 26 32.07 5.69 -14.05
N GLY A 27 32.14 7.02 -14.05
CA GLY A 27 32.55 7.83 -15.21
C GLY A 27 31.42 8.41 -16.08
N GLU A 28 30.14 8.14 -15.79
CA GLU A 28 29.01 8.80 -16.45
C GLU A 28 28.31 9.84 -15.55
N ASN A 29 27.76 10.88 -16.17
CA ASN A 29 26.92 11.85 -15.48
C ASN A 29 25.60 11.18 -15.06
N GLY A 30 25.19 11.36 -13.80
CA GLY A 30 23.95 10.78 -13.26
C GLY A 30 22.66 11.48 -13.66
N ASN A 31 21.61 11.30 -12.83
CA ASN A 31 20.30 11.92 -12.98
C ASN A 31 19.57 11.62 -14.30
N GLY A 32 19.65 10.37 -14.79
CA GLY A 32 18.93 9.95 -16.01
C GLY A 32 19.46 10.57 -17.30
N THR A 33 20.62 11.23 -17.26
CA THR A 33 21.33 11.75 -18.44
C THR A 33 22.41 10.80 -18.97
N GLY A 34 22.77 9.78 -18.18
CA GLY A 34 23.67 8.70 -18.58
C GLY A 34 23.02 7.71 -19.55
N SER A 35 23.87 7.01 -20.31
CA SER A 35 23.44 5.94 -21.24
C SER A 35 23.36 4.58 -20.55
N CYS A 36 23.96 4.48 -19.36
CA CYS A 36 23.92 3.32 -18.50
C CYS A 36 22.49 2.90 -18.12
N ASN A 37 22.18 1.63 -18.39
CA ASN A 37 20.93 0.97 -18.04
C ASN A 37 21.23 -0.40 -17.41
N PHE A 38 21.80 -0.40 -16.20
CA PHE A 38 22.08 -1.64 -15.49
C PHE A 38 20.88 -2.07 -14.65
N LEU A 39 20.65 -3.38 -14.60
CA LEU A 39 19.66 -3.94 -13.70
C LEU A 39 20.11 -3.72 -12.26
N SER A 40 19.27 -3.08 -11.43
CA SER A 40 19.50 -3.10 -9.99
C SER A 40 19.33 -4.52 -9.46
N GLY A 41 19.86 -4.79 -8.27
CA GLY A 41 19.43 -5.97 -7.52
C GLY A 41 17.91 -5.92 -7.24
N PRO A 42 17.26 -7.09 -7.05
CA PRO A 42 15.87 -7.12 -6.63
C PRO A 42 15.71 -6.57 -5.22
N ILE A 43 14.56 -5.97 -4.94
CA ILE A 43 14.12 -5.66 -3.57
C ILE A 43 13.28 -6.84 -3.05
N TYR A 44 13.77 -7.53 -2.02
CA TYR A 44 13.10 -8.71 -1.49
C TYR A 44 13.22 -8.84 0.03
N ASN A 45 12.44 -9.76 0.61
CA ASN A 45 12.28 -9.93 2.06
C ASN A 45 11.89 -8.61 2.74
N VAL A 46 10.83 -7.99 2.23
CA VAL A 46 10.33 -6.70 2.69
C VAL A 46 9.20 -6.93 3.70
N TYR A 47 9.36 -6.36 4.89
CA TYR A 47 8.34 -6.41 5.92
C TYR A 47 7.99 -5.01 6.41
N ILE A 48 6.76 -4.56 6.12
CA ILE A 48 6.27 -3.22 6.44
C ILE A 48 5.13 -3.38 7.45
N HIS A 49 5.36 -2.97 8.69
CA HIS A 49 4.36 -3.16 9.73
C HIS A 49 4.37 -2.09 10.82
N ASP A 50 3.23 -1.91 11.49
CA ASP A 50 3.07 -0.97 12.61
C ASP A 50 3.47 0.48 12.26
N ASN A 51 3.06 0.95 11.08
CA ASN A 51 3.24 2.35 10.68
C ASN A 51 1.89 3.08 10.60
N VAL A 52 1.91 4.37 10.86
CA VAL A 52 0.80 5.29 10.59
C VAL A 52 1.13 6.11 9.34
N LEU A 53 0.29 6.01 8.33
CA LEU A 53 0.39 6.75 7.07
C LEU A 53 -0.81 7.72 7.04
N GLU A 54 -0.61 8.91 7.59
CA GLU A 54 -1.67 9.91 7.82
C GLU A 54 -1.49 11.11 6.89
N ASP A 55 -2.57 11.85 6.62
CA ASP A 55 -2.52 13.01 5.73
C ASP A 55 -1.77 12.76 4.40
N ILE A 56 -2.06 11.61 3.77
CA ILE A 56 -1.55 11.25 2.44
C ILE A 56 -2.55 11.75 1.42
N SER A 57 -2.26 12.84 0.73
CA SER A 57 -3.29 13.60 0.00
C SER A 57 -2.85 14.06 -1.39
N GLU A 58 -3.48 13.50 -2.43
CA GLU A 58 -3.42 14.02 -3.79
C GLU A 58 -3.88 15.48 -3.90
N PRO A 59 -5.09 15.87 -3.45
CA PRO A 59 -5.57 17.23 -3.66
C PRO A 59 -4.81 18.28 -2.85
N THR A 60 -4.11 17.90 -1.78
CA THR A 60 -3.35 18.84 -0.95
C THR A 60 -1.92 19.03 -1.46
N TYR A 61 -1.26 17.96 -1.91
CA TYR A 61 0.19 17.93 -2.13
C TYR A 61 0.58 17.68 -3.59
N ASP A 62 -0.18 18.23 -4.57
CA ASP A 62 0.00 17.95 -6.00
C ASP A 62 1.47 18.09 -6.47
N GLY A 63 2.03 16.97 -6.95
CA GLY A 63 3.43 16.85 -7.37
C GLY A 63 3.57 16.51 -8.86
N SER A 64 2.59 16.89 -9.68
CA SER A 64 2.60 16.85 -11.16
C SER A 64 2.55 15.47 -11.81
N CYS A 65 3.49 14.56 -11.55
CA CYS A 65 3.55 13.25 -12.20
C CYS A 65 3.72 12.09 -11.21
N CYS A 66 3.05 10.97 -11.48
CA CYS A 66 3.11 9.75 -10.66
C CYS A 66 2.66 9.95 -9.20
N THR A 67 1.96 11.06 -8.93
CA THR A 67 1.37 11.44 -7.66
C THR A 67 -0.12 11.12 -7.67
N GLY A 68 -0.61 10.49 -6.59
CA GLY A 68 -2.00 10.06 -6.62
C GLY A 68 -2.66 9.84 -5.27
N GLY A 69 -2.07 10.14 -4.11
CA GLY A 69 -2.72 9.83 -2.84
C GLY A 69 -2.71 8.33 -2.56
N THR A 70 -1.58 7.66 -2.84
CA THR A 70 -1.42 6.22 -2.65
C THR A 70 -0.58 5.88 -1.44
N LEU A 71 -1.01 4.88 -0.66
CA LEU A 71 -0.24 4.35 0.47
C LEU A 71 0.98 3.56 -0.01
N TRP A 72 0.81 2.61 -0.93
CA TRP A 72 1.92 1.79 -1.44
C TRP A 72 2.04 1.83 -2.96
N GLY A 73 3.14 2.36 -3.47
CA GLY A 73 3.56 2.19 -4.86
C GLY A 73 4.46 0.96 -4.97
N ILE A 74 4.14 0.00 -5.84
CA ILE A 74 4.96 -1.20 -6.03
C ILE A 74 5.27 -1.35 -7.52
N GLY A 75 6.54 -1.53 -7.90
CA GLY A 75 6.83 -1.65 -9.32
C GLY A 75 8.27 -1.87 -9.71
N THR A 76 8.48 -1.99 -11.01
CA THR A 76 9.79 -2.05 -11.65
C THR A 76 9.70 -1.69 -13.13
N ASP A 77 10.77 -1.11 -13.66
CA ASP A 77 10.98 -0.88 -15.09
C ASP A 77 11.99 -1.87 -15.70
N GLN A 78 12.30 -2.94 -14.97
CA GLN A 78 13.30 -3.95 -15.34
C GLN A 78 12.64 -5.20 -15.94
N SER A 79 13.39 -5.88 -16.82
CA SER A 79 12.96 -7.15 -17.42
C SER A 79 13.13 -8.36 -16.48
N SER A 80 13.89 -8.21 -15.40
CA SER A 80 14.19 -9.22 -14.38
C SER A 80 14.48 -8.52 -13.04
N ASN A 81 14.79 -9.27 -11.97
CA ASN A 81 15.04 -8.71 -10.62
C ASN A 81 13.84 -7.97 -10.02
N TRP A 82 12.67 -8.57 -10.19
CA TRP A 82 11.41 -8.05 -9.70
C TRP A 82 11.35 -7.99 -8.18
N PRO A 83 10.60 -7.05 -7.59
CA PRO A 83 10.25 -7.13 -6.18
C PRO A 83 9.58 -8.48 -5.85
N HIS A 84 9.90 -9.09 -4.71
CA HIS A 84 9.26 -10.33 -4.25
C HIS A 84 9.39 -10.49 -2.72
N ASP A 85 8.63 -11.41 -2.12
CA ASP A 85 8.61 -11.66 -0.67
C ASP A 85 8.31 -10.38 0.13
N ILE A 86 7.11 -9.83 -0.10
CA ILE A 86 6.66 -8.56 0.49
C ILE A 86 5.48 -8.84 1.41
N THR A 87 5.62 -8.50 2.68
CA THR A 87 4.52 -8.51 3.65
C THR A 87 4.25 -7.10 4.15
N ILE A 88 2.99 -6.67 4.04
CA ILE A 88 2.47 -5.42 4.57
C ILE A 88 1.38 -5.78 5.58
N GLU A 89 1.63 -5.57 6.87
CA GLU A 89 0.63 -5.90 7.90
C GLU A 89 0.60 -4.93 9.07
N HIS A 90 -0.53 -4.84 9.78
CA HIS A 90 -0.67 -3.95 10.93
C HIS A 90 -0.28 -2.50 10.63
N ASN A 91 -0.65 -1.95 9.47
CA ASN A 91 -0.49 -0.52 9.19
C ASN A 91 -1.84 0.18 9.29
N THR A 92 -1.83 1.43 9.79
CA THR A 92 -3.00 2.32 9.73
C THR A 92 -2.74 3.38 8.66
N GLY A 93 -3.57 3.44 7.62
CA GLY A 93 -3.36 4.33 6.48
C GLY A 93 -4.60 5.12 6.08
N ILE A 94 -4.46 6.44 5.93
CA ILE A 94 -5.58 7.37 5.74
C ILE A 94 -5.36 8.17 4.44
N PRO A 95 -5.54 7.54 3.26
CA PRO A 95 -5.28 8.19 1.98
C PRO A 95 -6.47 9.03 1.50
N VAL A 96 -6.19 10.17 0.89
CA VAL A 96 -7.12 10.97 0.09
C VAL A 96 -6.60 11.02 -1.34
N GLY A 97 -7.26 10.30 -2.24
CA GLY A 97 -6.72 10.06 -3.58
C GLY A 97 -6.96 8.63 -4.00
N SER A 98 -5.94 8.00 -4.56
CA SER A 98 -5.97 6.72 -5.26
C SER A 98 -6.24 5.55 -4.32
N GLY A 99 -5.71 5.59 -3.09
CA GLY A 99 -6.05 4.62 -2.05
C GLY A 99 -4.92 3.67 -1.69
N ILE A 100 -5.24 2.38 -1.64
CA ILE A 100 -4.38 1.33 -1.05
C ILE A 100 -3.07 1.18 -1.81
N ALA A 101 -3.11 0.78 -3.08
CA ALA A 101 -1.88 0.51 -3.82
C ALA A 101 -1.98 0.77 -5.31
N ASN A 102 -0.88 1.31 -5.86
CA ASN A 102 -0.66 1.45 -7.29
C ASN A 102 0.51 0.57 -7.71
N VAL A 103 0.28 -0.30 -8.67
CA VAL A 103 1.27 -1.26 -9.15
C VAL A 103 1.70 -0.89 -10.56
N LEU A 104 2.99 -0.61 -10.75
CA LEU A 104 3.59 -0.20 -12.02
C LEU A 104 4.55 -1.29 -12.51
N ALA A 105 4.09 -2.15 -13.40
CA ALA A 105 4.84 -3.34 -13.83
C ALA A 105 4.54 -3.71 -15.29
N THR A 106 5.58 -3.98 -16.11
CA THR A 106 5.48 -4.52 -17.48
C THR A 106 5.58 -6.07 -17.52
N PRO A 107 4.64 -6.85 -18.08
CA PRO A 107 4.77 -8.31 -18.13
C PRO A 107 5.78 -8.78 -19.20
N PRO A 108 6.35 -10.02 -19.07
CA PRO A 108 6.05 -11.03 -18.05
C PRO A 108 7.25 -11.39 -17.14
N GLN A 109 7.22 -10.91 -15.90
CA GLN A 109 7.32 -11.74 -14.69
C GLN A 109 6.76 -10.96 -13.48
N VAL A 110 6.32 -11.69 -12.47
CA VAL A 110 5.30 -11.30 -11.48
C VAL A 110 5.92 -11.11 -10.09
N ILE A 111 5.37 -10.20 -9.29
CA ILE A 111 5.81 -9.91 -7.92
C ILE A 111 5.34 -11.05 -7.00
N ASN A 112 6.20 -12.04 -6.75
CA ASN A 112 5.77 -13.24 -6.03
C ASN A 112 5.77 -13.05 -4.50
N ASN A 113 4.97 -13.87 -3.82
CA ASN A 113 4.87 -13.98 -2.36
C ASN A 113 4.50 -12.65 -1.68
N PHE A 114 3.33 -12.13 -2.05
CA PHE A 114 2.79 -10.89 -1.48
C PHE A 114 1.72 -11.16 -0.43
N VAL A 115 1.87 -10.55 0.74
CA VAL A 115 0.89 -10.64 1.83
C VAL A 115 0.46 -9.25 2.24
N PHE A 116 -0.85 -9.00 2.23
CA PHE A 116 -1.47 -7.80 2.76
C PHE A 116 -2.53 -8.17 3.79
N ARG A 117 -2.20 -8.03 5.08
CA ARG A 117 -3.10 -8.48 6.15
C ARG A 117 -3.16 -7.59 7.37
N ASN A 118 -4.23 -7.68 8.16
CA ASN A 118 -4.37 -6.98 9.43
C ASN A 118 -4.17 -5.45 9.35
N ASN A 119 -4.33 -4.84 8.17
CA ASN A 119 -4.19 -3.39 7.99
C ASN A 119 -5.53 -2.67 8.16
N LEU A 120 -5.49 -1.44 8.66
CA LEU A 120 -6.63 -0.54 8.76
C LEU A 120 -6.42 0.61 7.77
N VAL A 121 -7.10 0.59 6.62
CA VAL A 121 -6.82 1.53 5.54
C VAL A 121 -8.07 2.12 4.91
N GLY A 122 -7.98 3.38 4.49
CA GLY A 122 -8.99 3.96 3.60
C GLY A 122 -8.94 3.31 2.22
N SER A 123 -10.11 3.12 1.61
CA SER A 123 -10.22 2.56 0.26
C SER A 123 -9.56 3.45 -0.81
N GLY A 124 -9.61 4.76 -0.62
CA GLY A 124 -9.42 5.75 -1.68
C GLY A 124 -10.37 5.53 -2.86
N ASP A 125 -10.04 6.19 -3.96
CA ASP A 125 -10.83 6.21 -5.21
C ASP A 125 -10.73 4.90 -6.00
N TYR A 126 -9.62 4.16 -5.87
CA TYR A 126 -9.34 2.99 -6.69
C TYR A 126 -8.90 1.75 -5.91
N GLY A 127 -8.62 1.85 -4.60
CA GLY A 127 -8.16 0.74 -3.78
C GLY A 127 -6.82 0.19 -4.24
N PHE A 128 -6.78 -1.09 -4.60
CA PHE A 128 -5.61 -1.79 -5.11
C PHE A 128 -5.72 -1.95 -6.63
N ARG A 129 -4.78 -1.40 -7.39
CA ARG A 129 -4.81 -1.50 -8.86
C ARG A 129 -3.43 -1.55 -9.51
N GLY A 130 -3.39 -2.14 -10.71
CA GLY A 130 -2.32 -1.91 -11.67
C GLY A 130 -2.57 -0.61 -12.45
N ILE A 131 -1.52 0.18 -12.65
CA ILE A 131 -1.56 1.39 -13.49
C ILE A 131 -0.83 1.11 -14.81
N PRO A 132 -1.41 1.45 -15.98
CA PRO A 132 -0.73 1.31 -17.26
C PRO A 132 0.57 2.11 -17.28
N ILE A 133 1.59 1.57 -17.92
CA ILE A 133 2.85 2.29 -18.11
C ILE A 133 2.72 3.13 -19.38
N GLY A 134 3.27 4.34 -19.36
CA GLY A 134 3.29 5.23 -20.53
C GLY A 134 3.88 4.55 -21.77
N GLY A 135 3.60 5.10 -22.96
CA GLY A 135 4.12 4.54 -24.22
C GLY A 135 3.36 3.32 -24.76
N GLY A 136 2.11 3.12 -24.33
CA GLY A 136 1.23 2.08 -24.87
C GLY A 136 1.41 0.69 -24.25
N ASN A 137 2.34 0.52 -23.31
CA ASN A 137 2.53 -0.73 -22.58
C ASN A 137 1.50 -0.84 -21.44
N LYS A 138 0.50 -1.72 -21.61
CA LYS A 138 -0.56 -1.90 -20.60
C LYS A 138 -0.05 -2.49 -19.29
N GLY A 139 1.16 -3.04 -19.26
CA GLY A 139 1.66 -3.63 -18.04
C GLY A 139 0.78 -4.78 -17.54
N CYS A 140 0.74 -4.95 -16.22
CA CYS A 140 -0.24 -5.82 -15.55
C CYS A 140 -1.59 -5.12 -15.29
N ALA A 141 -1.75 -3.86 -15.74
CA ALA A 141 -2.99 -3.12 -15.64
C ALA A 141 -4.05 -3.63 -16.62
N GLY A 142 -5.31 -3.57 -16.22
CA GLY A 142 -6.41 -4.07 -17.03
C GLY A 142 -7.72 -4.10 -16.25
N PRO A 143 -8.82 -4.53 -16.90
CA PRO A 143 -10.12 -4.66 -16.26
C PRO A 143 -10.14 -5.74 -15.17
N GLY A 144 -11.21 -5.78 -14.38
CA GLY A 144 -11.46 -6.85 -13.38
C GLY A 144 -11.14 -6.48 -11.93
N GLY A 145 -10.86 -5.22 -11.63
CA GLY A 145 -10.63 -4.74 -10.27
C GLY A 145 -9.35 -5.28 -9.63
N ALA A 146 -9.31 -5.25 -8.30
CA ALA A 146 -8.14 -5.57 -7.49
C ALA A 146 -7.72 -7.04 -7.59
N VAL A 147 -8.66 -7.99 -7.61
CA VAL A 147 -8.35 -9.42 -7.72
C VAL A 147 -7.63 -9.68 -9.05
N ALA A 148 -8.18 -9.19 -10.17
CA ALA A 148 -7.54 -9.37 -11.47
C ALA A 148 -6.19 -8.63 -11.56
N ALA A 149 -6.03 -7.49 -10.88
CA ALA A 149 -4.73 -6.84 -10.77
C ALA A 149 -3.74 -7.68 -9.96
N LEU A 150 -4.15 -8.25 -8.84
CA LEU A 150 -3.31 -9.13 -8.02
C LEU A 150 -2.90 -10.38 -8.79
N ASP A 151 -3.83 -11.06 -9.47
CA ASP A 151 -3.53 -12.26 -10.28
C ASP A 151 -2.54 -11.97 -11.41
N ARG A 152 -2.66 -10.81 -12.07
CA ARG A 152 -1.77 -10.41 -13.18
C ARG A 152 -0.42 -9.88 -12.70
N CYS A 153 -0.36 -9.18 -11.57
CA CYS A 153 0.84 -8.48 -11.12
C CYS A 153 1.66 -9.30 -10.09
N PHE A 154 1.04 -10.24 -9.35
CA PHE A 154 1.67 -10.92 -8.20
C PHE A 154 1.73 -12.45 -8.31
N ASP A 155 1.39 -12.99 -9.48
CA ASP A 155 1.15 -14.43 -9.67
C ASP A 155 0.06 -14.93 -8.72
N ASN A 156 -0.41 -16.16 -8.84
CA ASN A 156 -1.39 -16.71 -7.87
C ASN A 156 -0.77 -17.01 -6.49
N THR A 157 0.18 -16.18 -6.04
CA THR A 157 0.96 -16.31 -4.78
C THR A 157 0.64 -15.22 -3.76
N TRP A 158 -0.35 -14.36 -4.04
CA TRP A 158 -0.76 -13.30 -3.12
C TRP A 158 -1.72 -13.81 -2.04
N ALA A 159 -1.75 -13.13 -0.90
CA ALA A 159 -2.73 -13.28 0.16
C ALA A 159 -3.21 -11.91 0.64
N PHE A 160 -4.53 -11.72 0.70
CA PHE A 160 -5.13 -10.47 1.17
C PHE A 160 -6.18 -10.80 2.23
N SER A 161 -5.92 -10.58 3.53
CA SER A 161 -6.80 -11.07 4.61
C SER A 161 -6.90 -10.15 5.82
N ASN A 162 -8.04 -10.17 6.50
CA ASN A 162 -8.31 -9.50 7.76
C ASN A 162 -7.98 -8.00 7.76
N ASN A 163 -8.18 -7.30 6.64
CA ASN A 163 -8.00 -5.86 6.61
C ASN A 163 -9.33 -5.17 6.96
N ALA A 164 -9.25 -4.07 7.68
CA ALA A 164 -10.36 -3.14 7.85
C ALA A 164 -10.24 -2.04 6.77
N ILE A 165 -11.08 -2.15 5.75
CA ILE A 165 -11.13 -1.22 4.62
C ILE A 165 -12.23 -0.19 4.89
N VAL A 166 -11.84 1.07 5.01
CA VAL A 166 -12.76 2.17 5.31
C VAL A 166 -13.20 2.85 4.02
N GLN A 167 -14.50 2.94 3.79
CA GLN A 167 -15.03 3.62 2.61
C GLN A 167 -14.76 5.13 2.71
N ASN A 168 -13.91 5.65 1.82
CA ASN A 168 -13.61 7.08 1.71
C ASN A 168 -13.36 7.55 0.26
N SER A 169 -13.85 6.80 -0.73
CA SER A 169 -13.78 7.18 -2.15
C SER A 169 -14.47 8.51 -2.41
N ARG A 170 -13.83 9.39 -3.18
CA ARG A 170 -14.41 10.64 -3.70
C ARG A 170 -15.05 10.44 -5.07
N LYS A 171 -14.77 9.30 -5.71
CA LYS A 171 -15.25 8.94 -7.05
C LYS A 171 -16.23 7.76 -6.98
N PRO A 172 -17.13 7.61 -7.98
CA PRO A 172 -17.87 6.36 -8.14
C PRO A 172 -16.91 5.19 -8.27
N THR A 173 -17.28 4.03 -7.71
CA THR A 173 -16.50 2.81 -7.84
C THR A 173 -16.25 2.50 -9.32
N PRO A 174 -15.00 2.37 -9.77
CA PRO A 174 -14.69 1.93 -11.12
C PRO A 174 -15.29 0.55 -11.43
N GLY A 175 -15.26 0.13 -12.70
CA GLY A 175 -15.65 -1.24 -13.05
C GLY A 175 -14.75 -2.29 -12.37
N GLY A 176 -15.37 -3.22 -11.66
CA GLY A 176 -14.68 -4.23 -10.84
C GLY A 176 -14.48 -3.79 -9.39
N ASP A 177 -14.23 -4.74 -8.48
CA ASP A 177 -14.09 -4.43 -7.07
C ASP A 177 -12.70 -3.80 -6.76
N PRO A 178 -12.63 -2.68 -6.03
CA PRO A 178 -11.38 -1.96 -5.75
C PRO A 178 -10.48 -2.67 -4.72
N TYR A 179 -10.93 -3.75 -4.10
CA TYR A 179 -10.17 -4.56 -3.16
C TYR A 179 -10.76 -5.97 -3.09
N PRO A 180 -9.97 -6.99 -2.73
CA PRO A 180 -10.48 -8.35 -2.53
C PRO A 180 -11.56 -8.39 -1.44
N LYS A 181 -12.60 -9.19 -1.66
CA LYS A 181 -13.70 -9.41 -0.71
C LYS A 181 -13.77 -10.87 -0.33
N THR A 182 -14.21 -11.16 0.89
CA THR A 182 -14.50 -12.53 1.33
C THR A 182 -15.46 -13.23 0.34
N PRO A 183 -15.18 -14.49 -0.07
CA PRO A 183 -14.08 -15.35 0.38
C PRO A 183 -12.80 -15.28 -0.49
N HIS A 184 -12.74 -14.41 -1.49
CA HIS A 184 -11.63 -14.34 -2.45
C HIS A 184 -10.46 -13.50 -1.90
N CYS A 185 -9.43 -14.19 -1.43
CA CYS A 185 -8.27 -13.59 -0.74
C CYS A 185 -6.93 -14.15 -1.21
N GLY A 186 -6.89 -14.66 -2.45
CA GLY A 186 -5.71 -15.21 -3.09
C GLY A 186 -5.50 -16.67 -2.71
N THR A 187 -4.31 -17.00 -2.22
CA THR A 187 -3.88 -18.36 -1.85
C THR A 187 -4.60 -18.95 -0.64
N LEU A 188 -5.34 -18.14 0.12
CA LEU A 188 -6.04 -18.58 1.33
C LEU A 188 -7.35 -19.29 0.99
N LYS A 189 -7.56 -20.49 1.57
CA LYS A 189 -8.82 -21.25 1.43
C LYS A 189 -10.03 -20.53 2.03
N SER A 190 -9.79 -19.76 3.10
CA SER A 190 -10.78 -18.93 3.77
C SER A 190 -10.09 -17.70 4.35
N CYS A 191 -10.83 -16.61 4.43
CA CYS A 191 -10.34 -15.33 4.92
C CYS A 191 -11.52 -14.49 5.43
N SER A 192 -11.21 -13.42 6.16
CA SER A 192 -12.17 -12.37 6.46
C SER A 192 -11.68 -11.05 5.88
N GLN A 193 -12.61 -10.13 5.60
CA GLN A 193 -12.34 -8.73 5.31
C GLN A 193 -13.40 -7.92 6.04
N PHE A 194 -13.02 -6.77 6.57
CA PHE A 194 -13.93 -5.90 7.29
C PHE A 194 -14.12 -4.60 6.52
N PHE A 195 -15.36 -4.16 6.39
CA PHE A 195 -15.69 -2.97 5.60
C PHE A 195 -16.38 -1.93 6.51
N ALA A 196 -15.65 -0.85 6.82
CA ALA A 196 -16.19 0.25 7.60
C ALA A 196 -16.89 1.24 6.67
N LYS A 197 -18.10 1.68 7.04
CA LYS A 197 -18.85 2.68 6.24
C LYS A 197 -18.15 4.04 6.16
N ASN A 198 -17.38 4.39 7.17
CA ASN A 198 -16.61 5.64 7.26
C ASN A 198 -15.65 5.57 8.46
N TRP A 199 -14.78 6.58 8.60
CA TRP A 199 -13.82 6.68 9.70
C TRP A 199 -14.46 6.72 11.09
N LYS A 200 -15.66 7.29 11.23
CA LYS A 200 -16.39 7.26 12.51
C LYS A 200 -16.74 5.84 12.95
N ALA A 201 -17.09 4.96 12.01
CA ALA A 201 -17.43 3.56 12.30
C ALA A 201 -16.22 2.71 12.74
N VAL A 202 -15.00 3.21 12.56
CA VAL A 202 -13.78 2.57 13.06
C VAL A 202 -13.72 2.60 14.58
N GLY A 203 -14.19 3.69 15.19
CA GLY A 203 -14.09 3.87 16.64
C GLY A 203 -12.66 4.13 17.10
N PHE A 204 -11.96 5.06 16.47
CA PHE A 204 -10.71 5.61 17.02
C PHE A 204 -10.99 6.46 18.28
N VAL A 205 -10.02 6.56 19.19
CA VAL A 205 -10.10 7.45 20.36
C VAL A 205 -10.24 8.90 19.89
N ASN A 206 -9.40 9.35 18.95
CA ASN A 206 -9.52 10.63 18.29
C ASN A 206 -9.01 10.54 16.83
N PHE A 207 -9.91 10.59 15.85
CA PHE A 207 -9.51 10.54 14.45
C PHE A 207 -8.75 11.80 13.99
N ASN A 208 -9.05 12.97 14.56
CA ASN A 208 -8.52 14.28 14.16
C ASN A 208 -8.46 14.51 12.63
N GLU A 209 -9.53 14.13 11.92
CA GLU A 209 -9.61 14.18 10.45
C GLU A 209 -8.44 13.49 9.71
N GLY A 210 -7.80 12.52 10.36
CA GLY A 210 -6.71 11.76 9.76
C GLY A 210 -5.37 12.48 9.71
N ASN A 211 -5.15 13.45 10.60
CA ASN A 211 -3.89 14.17 10.72
C ASN A 211 -3.54 14.44 12.20
N GLY A 212 -2.56 13.73 12.75
CA GLY A 212 -2.10 13.87 14.13
C GLY A 212 -3.11 13.37 15.17
N GLY A 213 -3.92 12.37 14.80
CA GLY A 213 -4.95 11.79 15.66
C GLY A 213 -4.39 10.79 16.68
N ASP A 214 -5.25 10.42 17.64
CA ASP A 214 -5.06 9.24 18.47
C ASP A 214 -5.81 8.05 17.85
N TYR A 215 -5.05 7.24 17.11
CA TYR A 215 -5.56 6.11 16.35
C TYR A 215 -5.69 4.83 17.18
N HIS A 216 -5.60 4.88 18.51
CA HIS A 216 -6.01 3.74 19.32
C HIS A 216 -7.47 3.39 19.05
N LEU A 217 -7.76 2.09 18.98
CA LEU A 217 -9.13 1.63 18.86
C LEU A 217 -9.82 1.69 20.23
N GLN A 218 -11.01 2.29 20.26
CA GLN A 218 -11.88 2.26 21.44
C GLN A 218 -12.26 0.82 21.79
N SER A 219 -12.60 0.57 23.05
CA SER A 219 -12.98 -0.77 23.52
C SER A 219 -14.17 -1.39 22.78
N ALA A 220 -15.05 -0.57 22.22
CA ALA A 220 -16.22 -0.98 21.45
C ALA A 220 -15.94 -1.13 19.93
N SER A 221 -14.73 -0.81 19.47
CA SER A 221 -14.37 -0.96 18.06
C SER A 221 -14.46 -2.45 17.65
N PRO A 222 -15.13 -2.78 16.53
CA PRO A 222 -15.18 -4.15 16.01
C PRO A 222 -13.82 -4.63 15.51
N TYR A 223 -12.85 -3.73 15.36
CA TYR A 223 -11.52 -4.03 14.81
C TYR A 223 -10.49 -4.32 15.91
N ARG A 224 -10.90 -4.24 17.18
CA ARG A 224 -10.10 -4.63 18.33
C ARG A 224 -9.99 -6.15 18.40
N LYS A 225 -8.76 -6.67 18.54
CA LYS A 225 -8.42 -8.11 18.56
C LYS A 225 -8.95 -8.93 17.36
N ALA A 226 -9.25 -8.27 16.24
CA ALA A 226 -9.81 -8.92 15.05
C ALA A 226 -8.74 -9.40 14.04
N GLY A 227 -7.46 -9.14 14.32
CA GLY A 227 -6.32 -9.62 13.53
C GLY A 227 -6.21 -11.13 13.54
N THR A 228 -5.58 -11.68 12.50
CA THR A 228 -5.29 -13.12 12.43
C THR A 228 -4.40 -13.62 13.58
N ASP A 229 -3.71 -12.72 14.26
CA ASP A 229 -2.85 -12.96 15.41
C ASP A 229 -3.51 -12.59 16.76
N GLY A 230 -4.80 -12.24 16.76
CA GLY A 230 -5.54 -11.82 17.95
C GLY A 230 -5.23 -10.40 18.43
N LYS A 231 -4.45 -9.61 17.68
CA LYS A 231 -4.23 -8.19 17.94
C LYS A 231 -5.24 -7.31 17.21
N ASP A 232 -5.19 -6.02 17.52
CA ASP A 232 -5.98 -4.99 16.88
C ASP A 232 -5.60 -4.87 15.39
N ILE A 233 -6.58 -4.60 14.53
CA ILE A 233 -6.34 -4.27 13.13
C ILE A 233 -5.74 -2.87 13.03
N GLY A 234 -4.72 -2.72 12.19
CA GLY A 234 -3.96 -1.48 12.07
C GLY A 234 -2.70 -1.48 12.93
N ALA A 235 -2.06 -0.32 13.00
CA ALA A 235 -0.79 -0.13 13.71
C ALA A 235 -0.93 -0.21 15.22
N ASN A 236 0.07 -0.80 15.87
CA ASN A 236 0.25 -0.70 17.31
C ASN A 236 0.68 0.72 17.71
N ILE A 237 -0.29 1.55 18.09
CA ILE A 237 -0.08 2.97 18.39
C ILE A 237 0.76 3.19 19.65
N ASP A 238 0.62 2.36 20.68
CA ASP A 238 1.46 2.42 21.89
C ASP A 238 2.94 2.21 21.54
N ALA A 239 3.25 1.14 20.78
CA ALA A 239 4.62 0.82 20.39
C ALA A 239 5.19 1.86 19.41
N LEU A 240 4.36 2.37 18.49
CA LEU A 240 4.73 3.45 17.59
C LEU A 240 5.11 4.72 18.36
N ASN A 241 4.24 5.18 19.27
CA ASN A 241 4.47 6.39 20.05
C ASN A 241 5.72 6.27 20.92
N ALA A 242 5.95 5.10 21.52
CA ALA A 242 7.16 4.83 22.29
C ALA A 242 8.43 4.91 21.41
N ALA A 243 8.38 4.38 20.19
CA ALA A 243 9.52 4.38 19.28
C ALA A 243 9.88 5.77 18.74
N ILE A 244 8.89 6.66 18.56
CA ILE A 244 9.09 8.00 17.98
C ILE A 244 9.21 9.12 19.03
N ALA A 245 9.06 8.81 20.32
CA ALA A 245 9.03 9.81 21.39
C ALA A 245 10.27 10.71 21.42
N ASP A 246 11.44 10.15 21.09
CA ASP A 246 12.74 10.84 21.13
C ASP A 246 13.26 11.27 19.74
N VAL A 247 12.43 11.14 18.69
CA VAL A 247 12.77 11.67 17.36
C VAL A 247 12.51 13.18 17.38
N ALA A 248 13.53 13.97 17.02
CA ALA A 248 13.46 15.44 17.01
C ALA A 248 12.20 15.92 16.28
N ARG A 249 11.35 16.67 17.00
CA ARG A 249 10.12 17.28 16.48
C ARG A 249 10.42 18.56 15.71
#